data_AF-A0A7R9Z1T1-F1
#
_entry.id   AF-A0A7R9Z1T1-F1
#
_cell.length_a   1.000
_cell.length_b   1.000
_cell.length_c   1.000
_cell.angle_alpha   90.00
_cell.angle_beta   90.00
_cell.angle_gamma   90.00
#
_symmetry.space_group_name_H-M   'P 1'
#
loop_
_entity.id
_entity.type
_entity.pdbx_description
1 polymer ?
#
loop_
_entity_poly.entity_id
_entity_poly.type
_entity_poly.pdbx_seq_one_letter_code
_entity_poly.pdbx_strand_id
1 'polypeptide(L)'
;DDRVMLSSEIGVIPELPDSEVKIKHRLEPGKMFLVDFETERLVPDDEIKEHIASLNPYGEWVENGMIDLEKWTEQAGSQKSKMDFSQTNRKLNMFGYSTEKLEMLITPMAIVGKEALGSMGNDAALAVLSEHPRQVNDYFKQLFAQVTNPPIDPIREEIVMSLVCPVGPEGNLLSEASEDHCKRLVVRHPVLTLEEMRTLKNKKYTYPDGSTGFSTHVIDTTFPVGSGPDGMLQALERVCDEAADAIQGGFGEKGVHGVILSDRLAGPDRIGLPSLLAVGAVHQHLLRTQQRPKAAIFAEAGDCKEVHDYATIFGYGCDGVCPY
;
A
#
# COMPACT_ATOMS: atom_id res chain seq x y z
N ASP A 1 -50.37 6.75 -4.04
CA ASP A 1 -49.85 8.08 -3.70
C ASP A 1 -48.35 8.19 -3.97
N ASP A 2 -47.68 7.08 -4.26
CA ASP A 2 -46.30 6.98 -4.80
C ASP A 2 -45.27 7.77 -3.98
N ARG A 3 -45.57 7.98 -2.70
CA ARG A 3 -44.67 8.62 -1.74
C ARG A 3 -43.59 7.65 -1.34
N VAL A 4 -42.37 8.15 -1.33
CA VAL A 4 -41.20 7.46 -0.79
C VAL A 4 -40.85 8.11 0.54
N MET A 5 -40.71 7.29 1.59
CA MET A 5 -40.33 7.73 2.92
C MET A 5 -39.07 6.97 3.34
N LEU A 6 -38.00 7.70 3.65
CA LEU A 6 -36.72 7.15 4.08
C LEU A 6 -36.35 7.74 5.44
N SER A 7 -35.91 6.88 6.36
CA SER A 7 -35.51 7.25 7.71
C SER A 7 -34.44 6.28 8.21
N SER A 8 -33.59 6.73 9.13
CA SER A 8 -32.62 5.88 9.83
C SER A 8 -33.31 4.80 10.68
N GLU A 9 -34.56 5.02 11.07
CA GLU A 9 -35.36 4.10 11.88
C GLU A 9 -36.78 3.92 11.33
N ILE A 10 -37.35 2.76 11.63
CA ILE A 10 -38.73 2.39 11.30
C ILE A 10 -39.71 2.96 12.34
N GLY A 11 -40.88 3.44 11.90
CA GLY A 11 -41.94 3.92 12.79
C GLY A 11 -41.89 5.41 13.14
N VAL A 12 -41.08 6.20 12.43
CA VAL A 12 -40.99 7.67 12.62
C VAL A 12 -42.22 8.45 12.16
N ILE A 13 -43.11 7.83 11.37
CA ILE A 13 -44.36 8.45 10.88
C ILE A 13 -45.53 7.60 11.40
N PRO A 14 -46.09 7.94 12.58
CA PRO A 14 -47.11 7.14 13.24
C PRO A 14 -48.48 7.22 12.54
N GLU A 15 -48.73 8.26 11.73
CA GLU A 15 -50.02 8.43 11.05
C GLU A 15 -50.15 7.60 9.76
N LEU A 16 -49.08 6.93 9.29
CA LEU A 16 -49.12 6.13 8.06
C LEU A 16 -49.75 4.75 8.31
N PRO A 17 -50.91 4.43 7.71
CA PRO A 17 -51.53 3.11 7.86
C PRO A 17 -50.75 2.04 7.10
N ASP A 18 -50.48 0.89 7.72
CA ASP A 18 -49.79 -0.25 7.06
C ASP A 18 -50.54 -0.73 5.79
N SER A 19 -51.86 -0.54 5.72
CA SER A 19 -52.66 -0.88 4.54
C SER A 19 -52.35 -0.03 3.30
N GLU A 20 -51.71 1.14 3.46
CA GLU A 20 -51.28 2.01 2.36
C GLU A 20 -49.84 1.71 1.91
N VAL A 21 -49.09 0.89 2.66
CA VAL A 21 -47.69 0.59 2.39
C VAL A 21 -47.57 -0.50 1.33
N LYS A 22 -47.07 -0.13 0.15
CA LYS A 22 -46.79 -1.09 -0.93
C LYS A 22 -45.55 -1.95 -0.67
N ILE A 23 -44.45 -1.33 -0.22
CA ILE A 23 -43.16 -1.97 0.00
C ILE A 23 -42.52 -1.38 1.27
N LYS A 24 -41.93 -2.25 2.09
CA LYS A 24 -41.16 -1.88 3.28
C LYS A 24 -39.80 -2.57 3.21
N HIS A 25 -38.72 -1.80 3.12
CA HIS A 25 -37.36 -2.33 2.96
C HIS A 25 -36.33 -1.47 3.70
N ARG A 26 -35.10 -1.99 3.82
CA ARG A 26 -33.91 -1.26 4.31
C ARG A 26 -32.82 -1.20 3.24
N LEU A 27 -31.88 -0.27 3.35
CA LEU A 27 -30.69 -0.26 2.51
C LEU A 27 -29.69 -1.32 3.00
N GLU A 28 -29.16 -2.12 2.08
CA GLU A 28 -28.19 -3.18 2.36
C GLU A 28 -26.78 -2.74 1.95
N PRO A 29 -25.72 -3.35 2.50
CA PRO A 29 -24.34 -3.01 2.12
C PRO A 29 -24.14 -3.05 0.59
N GLY A 30 -23.65 -1.94 0.04
CA GLY A 30 -23.35 -1.81 -1.39
C GLY A 30 -24.57 -1.63 -2.31
N LYS A 31 -25.80 -1.57 -1.78
CA LYS A 31 -27.01 -1.25 -2.57
C LYS A 31 -27.23 0.25 -2.65
N MET A 32 -27.64 0.73 -3.82
CA MET A 32 -27.99 2.12 -4.10
C MET A 32 -29.50 2.33 -4.04
N PHE A 33 -29.90 3.55 -3.67
CA PHE A 33 -31.28 3.98 -3.64
C PHE A 33 -31.44 5.26 -4.46
N LEU A 34 -32.23 5.21 -5.53
CA LEU A 34 -32.45 6.35 -6.42
C LEU A 34 -33.93 6.51 -6.73
N VAL A 35 -34.43 7.73 -6.53
CA VAL A 35 -35.73 8.17 -7.02
C VAL A 35 -35.44 9.13 -8.17
N ASP A 36 -35.86 8.74 -9.37
CA ASP A 36 -35.76 9.57 -10.56
C ASP A 36 -37.05 10.38 -10.70
N PHE A 37 -36.93 11.70 -10.56
CA PHE A 37 -38.05 12.64 -10.65
C PHE A 37 -38.45 12.99 -12.08
N GLU A 38 -37.57 12.76 -13.06
CA GLU A 38 -37.89 12.99 -14.48
C GLU A 38 -38.71 11.83 -15.03
N THR A 39 -38.34 10.60 -14.67
CA THR A 39 -39.09 9.40 -15.04
C THR A 39 -40.12 8.97 -13.99
N GLU A 40 -40.26 9.75 -12.92
CA GLU A 40 -41.21 9.58 -11.80
C GLU A 40 -41.23 8.15 -11.22
N ARG A 41 -40.06 7.53 -11.05
CA ARG A 41 -39.95 6.14 -10.56
C ARG A 41 -38.77 5.91 -9.64
N LEU A 42 -38.87 4.84 -8.87
CA LEU A 42 -37.76 4.27 -8.12
C LEU A 42 -36.92 3.41 -9.05
N VAL A 43 -35.62 3.73 -9.16
CA VAL A 43 -34.69 3.00 -10.01
C VAL A 43 -34.04 1.88 -9.20
N PRO A 44 -34.16 0.60 -9.62
CA PRO A 44 -33.51 -0.53 -8.95
C PRO A 44 -31.97 -0.40 -8.98
N ASP A 45 -31.31 -0.86 -7.90
CA ASP A 45 -29.84 -0.86 -7.78
C ASP A 45 -29.13 -1.50 -8.98
N ASP A 46 -29.62 -2.66 -9.43
CA ASP A 46 -29.00 -3.39 -10.54
C ASP A 46 -29.12 -2.60 -11.85
N GLU A 47 -30.20 -1.85 -12.05
CA GLU A 47 -30.39 -1.00 -13.24
C GLU A 47 -29.42 0.19 -13.22
N ILE A 48 -29.21 0.82 -12.06
CA ILE A 48 -28.24 1.91 -11.90
C ILE A 48 -26.84 1.40 -12.25
N LYS A 49 -26.44 0.26 -11.69
CA LYS A 49 -25.12 -0.31 -11.88
C LYS A 49 -24.91 -0.80 -13.30
N GLU A 50 -25.90 -1.46 -13.90
CA GLU A 50 -25.85 -1.91 -15.30
C GLU A 50 -25.71 -0.72 -16.24
N HIS A 51 -26.49 0.35 -16.02
CA HIS A 51 -26.39 1.56 -16.81
C HIS A 51 -24.96 2.12 -16.77
N ILE A 52 -24.40 2.33 -15.57
CA ILE A 52 -23.04 2.86 -15.42
C ILE A 52 -21.99 1.91 -16.01
N ALA A 53 -22.10 0.60 -15.78
CA ALA A 53 -21.19 -0.40 -16.31
C ALA A 53 -21.22 -0.49 -17.84
N SER A 54 -22.35 -0.17 -18.46
CA SER A 54 -22.51 -0.18 -19.92
C SER A 54 -22.03 1.09 -20.63
N LEU A 55 -21.71 2.16 -19.89
CA LEU A 55 -21.26 3.44 -20.49
C LEU A 55 -19.96 3.29 -21.28
N ASN A 56 -19.08 2.38 -20.86
CA ASN A 56 -17.76 2.17 -21.47
C ASN A 56 -17.37 0.68 -21.37
N PRO A 57 -16.45 0.18 -22.22
CA PRO A 57 -15.98 -1.19 -22.17
C PRO A 57 -14.95 -1.40 -21.03
N TYR A 58 -15.35 -1.16 -19.78
CA TYR A 58 -14.43 -1.22 -18.63
C TYR A 58 -13.71 -2.56 -18.49
N GLY A 59 -14.37 -3.67 -18.85
CA GLY A 59 -13.77 -5.01 -18.83
C GLY A 59 -12.57 -5.11 -19.77
N GLU A 60 -12.69 -4.59 -21.00
CA GLU A 60 -11.61 -4.57 -21.99
C GLU A 60 -10.47 -3.65 -21.54
N TRP A 61 -10.80 -2.49 -20.94
CA TRP A 61 -9.79 -1.57 -20.43
C TRP A 61 -8.97 -2.17 -19.30
N VAL A 62 -9.62 -2.89 -18.38
CA VAL A 62 -8.95 -3.59 -17.28
C VAL A 62 -8.06 -4.71 -17.80
N GLU A 63 -8.56 -5.54 -18.71
CA GLU A 63 -7.82 -6.68 -19.26
C GLU A 63 -6.59 -6.27 -20.05
N ASN A 64 -6.70 -5.18 -20.84
CA ASN A 64 -5.61 -4.70 -21.68
C ASN A 64 -4.63 -3.77 -20.95
N GLY A 65 -5.12 -3.00 -19.96
CA GLY A 65 -4.35 -1.95 -19.31
C GLY A 65 -3.61 -2.37 -18.04
N MET A 66 -4.22 -3.23 -17.20
CA MET A 66 -3.65 -3.55 -15.89
C MET A 66 -2.45 -4.49 -15.98
N ILE A 67 -1.40 -4.18 -15.22
CA ILE A 67 -0.19 -5.00 -15.13
C ILE A 67 -0.23 -5.77 -13.82
N ASP A 68 -0.46 -7.08 -13.85
CA ASP A 68 -0.38 -7.92 -12.64
C ASP A 68 1.09 -8.25 -12.33
N LEU A 69 1.59 -7.82 -11.16
CA LEU A 69 3.00 -7.96 -10.79
C LEU A 69 3.45 -9.43 -10.65
N GLU A 70 2.56 -10.30 -10.16
CA GLU A 70 2.84 -11.73 -9.99
C GLU A 70 3.03 -12.37 -11.36
N LYS A 71 2.07 -12.15 -12.27
CA LYS A 71 2.15 -12.65 -13.66
C LYS A 71 3.36 -12.07 -14.40
N TRP A 72 3.66 -10.79 -14.20
CA TRP A 72 4.83 -10.17 -14.81
C TRP A 72 6.13 -10.83 -14.33
N THR A 73 6.24 -11.10 -13.02
CA THR A 73 7.39 -11.80 -12.44
C THR A 73 7.58 -13.20 -13.00
N GLU A 74 6.50 -13.98 -13.13
CA GLU A 74 6.52 -15.31 -13.73
C GLU A 74 7.03 -15.28 -15.17
N GLN A 75 6.50 -14.37 -15.99
CA GLN A 75 6.88 -14.20 -17.39
C GLN A 75 8.32 -13.71 -17.57
N ALA A 76 8.77 -12.83 -16.68
CA ALA A 76 10.13 -12.29 -16.71
C ALA A 76 11.20 -13.35 -16.41
N GLY A 77 10.81 -14.51 -15.86
CA GLY A 77 11.71 -15.61 -15.53
C GLY A 77 12.79 -15.20 -14.53
N SER A 78 12.43 -14.37 -13.54
CA SER A 78 13.35 -13.84 -12.53
C SER A 78 14.07 -14.98 -11.80
N GLN A 79 15.36 -15.19 -12.11
CA GLN A 79 16.13 -16.29 -11.53
C GLN A 79 16.32 -16.11 -10.02
N LYS A 80 16.18 -17.21 -9.29
CA LYS A 80 16.58 -17.29 -7.88
C LYS A 80 18.09 -17.08 -7.77
N SER A 81 18.50 -15.90 -7.30
CA SER A 81 19.91 -15.66 -6.97
C SER A 81 20.31 -16.50 -5.76
N LYS A 82 21.56 -17.00 -5.75
CA LYS A 82 22.14 -17.62 -4.55
C LYS A 82 22.22 -16.57 -3.46
N MET A 83 21.57 -16.82 -2.33
CA MET A 83 21.73 -16.00 -1.13
C MET A 83 23.11 -16.26 -0.53
N ASP A 84 23.88 -15.18 -0.36
CA ASP A 84 25.11 -15.22 0.41
C ASP A 84 24.80 -14.98 1.89
N PHE A 85 25.02 -16.01 2.70
CA PHE A 85 24.77 -15.98 4.13
C PHE A 85 26.02 -15.65 4.97
N SER A 86 27.15 -15.30 4.31
CA SER A 86 28.43 -15.06 5.00
C SER A 86 28.38 -13.91 6.01
N GLN A 87 27.53 -12.90 5.78
CA GLN A 87 27.39 -11.72 6.63
C GLN A 87 26.03 -11.64 7.36
N THR A 88 25.23 -12.72 7.35
CA THR A 88 23.85 -12.71 7.88
C THR A 88 23.78 -12.19 9.31
N ASN A 89 24.58 -12.72 10.23
CA ASN A 89 24.54 -12.30 11.64
C ASN A 89 24.83 -10.81 11.82
N ARG A 90 25.74 -10.24 11.01
CA ARG A 90 26.06 -8.81 11.09
C ARG A 90 24.92 -7.95 10.56
N LYS A 91 24.29 -8.36 9.46
CA LYS A 91 23.12 -7.67 8.88
C LYS A 91 21.91 -7.73 9.82
N LEU A 92 21.64 -8.91 10.39
CA LEU A 92 20.58 -9.09 11.38
C LEU A 92 20.78 -8.15 12.58
N ASN A 93 22.00 -8.08 13.12
CA ASN A 93 22.30 -7.16 14.22
C ASN A 93 22.14 -5.68 13.81
N MET A 94 22.60 -5.31 12.61
CA MET A 94 22.49 -3.95 12.08
C MET A 94 21.03 -3.48 11.96
N PHE A 95 20.14 -4.37 11.53
CA PHE A 95 18.70 -4.11 11.42
C PHE A 95 17.90 -4.40 12.70
N GLY A 96 18.60 -4.61 13.83
CA GLY A 96 17.97 -4.75 15.15
C GLY A 96 17.18 -6.04 15.32
N TYR A 97 17.60 -7.14 14.68
CA TYR A 97 17.12 -8.47 15.04
C TYR A 97 17.80 -8.94 16.32
N SER A 98 17.03 -9.47 17.25
CA SER A 98 17.53 -10.15 18.44
C SER A 98 17.18 -11.63 18.38
N THR A 99 17.90 -12.45 19.15
CA THR A 99 17.58 -13.88 19.30
C THR A 99 16.13 -14.07 19.75
N GLU A 100 15.67 -13.26 20.71
CA GLU A 100 14.29 -13.28 21.19
C GLU A 100 13.28 -12.98 20.07
N LYS A 101 13.50 -11.93 19.26
CA LYS A 101 12.61 -11.62 18.13
C LYS A 101 12.59 -12.75 17.11
N LEU A 102 13.74 -13.35 16.81
CA LEU A 102 13.83 -14.48 15.87
C LEU A 102 13.08 -15.71 16.38
N GLU A 103 13.29 -16.09 17.64
CA GLU A 103 12.70 -17.29 18.23
C GLU A 103 11.21 -17.11 18.56
N MET A 104 10.83 -15.95 19.12
CA MET A 104 9.47 -15.70 19.60
C MET A 104 8.54 -15.14 18.53
N LEU A 105 9.03 -14.39 17.53
CA LEU A 105 8.18 -13.74 16.52
C LEU A 105 8.35 -14.36 15.14
N ILE A 106 9.57 -14.36 14.61
CA ILE A 106 9.83 -14.78 13.22
C ILE A 106 9.63 -16.29 13.02
N THR A 107 10.12 -17.11 13.94
CA THR A 107 10.04 -18.58 13.84
C THR A 107 8.58 -19.08 13.85
N PRO A 108 7.69 -18.63 14.75
CA PRO A 108 6.27 -18.97 14.68
C PRO A 108 5.59 -18.55 13.38
N MET A 109 5.89 -17.35 12.86
CA MET A 109 5.35 -16.90 11.57
C MET A 109 5.79 -17.81 10.43
N ALA A 110 7.06 -18.23 10.41
CA ALA A 110 7.60 -19.09 9.36
C ALA A 110 7.05 -20.54 9.41
N ILE A 111 6.80 -21.08 10.60
CA ILE A 111 6.36 -22.48 10.78
C ILE A 111 4.83 -22.61 10.70
N VAL A 112 4.10 -21.72 11.37
CA VAL A 112 2.65 -21.82 11.58
C VAL A 112 1.88 -20.94 10.57
N GLY A 113 2.53 -19.95 9.97
CA GLY A 113 1.87 -18.97 9.10
C GLY A 113 0.98 -17.99 9.86
N LYS A 114 1.20 -17.83 11.17
CA LYS A 114 0.47 -16.90 12.04
C LYS A 114 1.43 -16.11 12.90
N GLU A 115 1.04 -14.89 13.25
CA GLU A 115 1.78 -14.10 14.22
C GLU A 115 1.87 -14.81 15.57
N ALA A 116 2.91 -14.47 16.33
CA ALA A 116 3.11 -15.03 17.64
C ALA A 116 2.06 -14.51 18.64
N LEU A 117 1.49 -15.42 19.41
CA LEU A 117 0.56 -15.06 20.48
C LEU A 117 1.33 -14.95 21.81
N GLY A 118 1.13 -13.81 22.48
CA GLY A 118 1.62 -13.55 23.82
C GLY A 118 0.49 -13.36 24.83
N SER A 119 0.84 -13.19 26.10
CA SER A 119 -0.09 -12.82 27.18
C SER A 119 0.57 -11.83 28.13
N MET A 120 -0.20 -11.27 29.06
CA MET A 120 0.20 -10.18 29.97
C MET A 120 0.32 -8.80 29.28
N GLY A 121 0.44 -7.75 30.09
CA GLY A 121 0.70 -6.40 29.63
C GLY A 121 2.17 -6.19 29.21
N ASN A 122 2.42 -5.12 28.47
CA ASN A 122 3.78 -4.71 28.13
C ASN A 122 4.36 -3.85 29.25
N ASP A 123 5.20 -4.45 30.09
CA ASP A 123 5.91 -3.77 31.20
C ASP A 123 7.22 -3.10 30.76
N ALA A 124 7.57 -3.14 29.46
CA ALA A 124 8.75 -2.44 28.95
C ALA A 124 8.56 -0.91 28.99
N ALA A 125 9.65 -0.18 29.18
CA ALA A 125 9.64 1.26 29.09
C ALA A 125 9.16 1.74 27.71
N LEU A 126 8.51 2.91 27.66
CA LEU A 126 8.21 3.58 26.39
C LEU A 126 9.50 3.76 25.58
N ALA A 127 9.41 3.70 24.25
CA ALA A 127 10.59 3.71 23.38
C ALA A 127 11.53 4.89 23.66
N VAL A 128 10.97 6.08 23.93
CA VAL A 128 11.71 7.31 24.27
C VAL A 128 12.42 7.27 25.64
N LEU A 129 11.98 6.39 26.55
CA LEU A 129 12.55 6.19 27.89
C LEU A 129 13.45 4.96 27.98
N SER A 130 13.54 4.18 26.90
CA SER A 130 14.33 2.95 26.86
C SER A 130 15.82 3.26 26.91
N GLU A 131 16.56 2.55 27.75
CA GLU A 131 18.02 2.57 27.77
C GLU A 131 18.64 1.77 26.61
N HIS A 132 17.84 0.93 25.95
CA HIS A 132 18.24 0.15 24.79
C HIS A 132 17.81 0.80 23.47
N PRO A 133 18.56 0.61 22.37
CA PRO A 133 18.16 1.07 21.05
C PRO A 133 16.79 0.52 20.65
N ARG A 134 15.90 1.41 20.21
CA ARG A 134 14.55 1.08 19.73
C ARG A 134 14.42 1.45 18.26
N GLN A 135 13.61 0.68 17.53
CA GLN A 135 13.33 1.01 16.13
C GLN A 135 12.41 2.23 16.07
N VAL A 136 12.46 2.96 14.96
CA VAL A 136 11.60 4.13 14.74
C VAL A 136 10.11 3.75 14.84
N ASN A 137 9.77 2.55 14.39
CA ASN A 137 8.43 1.98 14.40
C ASN A 137 7.87 1.87 15.83
N ASP A 138 8.70 1.63 16.84
CA ASP A 138 8.29 1.54 18.26
C ASP A 138 7.72 2.86 18.82
N TYR A 139 8.02 3.99 18.18
CA TYR A 139 7.50 5.30 18.58
C TYR A 139 6.08 5.55 18.05
N PHE A 140 5.64 4.75 17.07
CA PHE A 140 4.28 4.81 16.56
C PHE A 140 3.39 3.85 17.37
N LYS A 141 2.11 4.23 17.48
CA LYS A 141 1.09 3.43 18.15
C LYS A 141 -0.09 3.32 17.21
N GLN A 142 -0.56 2.09 17.01
CA GLN A 142 -1.71 1.83 16.17
C GLN A 142 -2.94 2.48 16.80
N LEU A 143 -3.62 3.32 16.02
CA LEU A 143 -4.91 3.84 16.41
C LEU A 143 -5.95 2.73 16.23
N PHE A 144 -6.96 2.74 17.08
CA PHE A 144 -8.09 1.83 16.97
C PHE A 144 -9.38 2.59 17.24
N ALA A 145 -10.43 2.15 16.57
CA ALA A 145 -11.74 2.76 16.72
C ALA A 145 -12.35 2.35 18.07
N GLN A 146 -12.88 3.33 18.78
CA GLN A 146 -13.65 3.12 20.00
C GLN A 146 -14.95 3.91 19.88
N VAL A 147 -16.09 3.23 19.98
CA VAL A 147 -17.44 3.81 19.95
C VAL A 147 -17.86 4.44 18.62
N THR A 148 -17.04 5.32 18.03
CA THR A 148 -17.38 6.12 16.84
C THR A 148 -17.68 5.28 15.61
N ASN A 149 -16.96 4.17 15.45
CA ASN A 149 -17.13 3.20 14.39
C ASN A 149 -16.67 1.83 14.90
N PRO A 150 -17.35 0.73 14.52
CA PRO A 150 -16.98 -0.60 14.96
C PRO A 150 -15.72 -1.08 14.21
N PRO A 151 -14.81 -1.84 14.86
CA PRO A 151 -13.81 -2.62 14.13
C PRO A 151 -14.49 -3.76 13.36
N ILE A 152 -13.87 -4.17 12.24
CA ILE A 152 -14.31 -5.29 11.40
C ILE A 152 -13.61 -6.57 11.87
N ASP A 153 -14.29 -7.72 11.85
CA ASP A 153 -13.67 -9.01 12.13
C ASP A 153 -12.85 -9.49 10.91
N PRO A 154 -11.51 -9.49 10.96
CA PRO A 154 -10.69 -9.79 9.78
C PRO A 154 -10.74 -11.28 9.36
N ILE A 155 -11.34 -12.16 10.16
CA ILE A 155 -11.47 -13.59 9.86
C ILE A 155 -12.88 -13.89 9.35
N ARG A 156 -13.91 -13.39 10.04
CA ARG A 156 -15.31 -13.68 9.67
C ARG A 156 -15.81 -12.82 8.52
N GLU A 157 -15.23 -11.63 8.36
CA GLU A 157 -15.61 -10.65 7.34
C GLU A 157 -14.49 -10.43 6.32
N GLU A 158 -13.58 -11.39 6.15
CA GLU A 158 -12.44 -11.31 5.22
C GLU A 158 -12.89 -10.95 3.79
N ILE A 159 -14.07 -11.42 3.35
CA ILE A 159 -14.60 -11.19 2.01
C ILE A 159 -14.83 -9.71 1.67
N VAL A 160 -14.99 -8.84 2.67
CA VAL A 160 -15.15 -7.39 2.46
C VAL A 160 -13.83 -6.62 2.58
N MET A 161 -12.72 -7.31 2.86
CA MET A 161 -11.38 -6.74 2.98
C MET A 161 -10.53 -7.11 1.76
N SER A 162 -9.54 -6.28 1.43
CA SER A 162 -8.59 -6.57 0.35
C SER A 162 -7.25 -5.89 0.64
N LEU A 163 -6.17 -6.59 0.30
CA LEU A 163 -4.81 -6.06 0.27
C LEU A 163 -4.33 -5.73 -1.16
N VAL A 164 -5.19 -5.93 -2.16
CA VAL A 164 -4.86 -5.66 -3.56
C VAL A 164 -4.80 -4.16 -3.79
N CYS A 165 -3.63 -3.68 -4.22
CA CYS A 165 -3.38 -2.27 -4.46
C CYS A 165 -3.01 -2.04 -5.94
N PRO A 166 -3.81 -1.31 -6.72
CA PRO A 166 -3.34 -0.70 -7.95
C PRO A 166 -2.44 0.48 -7.61
N VAL A 167 -1.19 0.45 -8.08
CA VAL A 167 -0.13 1.40 -7.74
C VAL A 167 0.49 1.99 -9.03
N GLY A 168 1.21 3.09 -8.87
CA GLY A 168 1.79 3.82 -9.99
C GLY A 168 0.94 5.02 -10.41
N PRO A 169 1.17 5.55 -11.62
CA PRO A 169 0.57 6.80 -12.05
C PRO A 169 -0.96 6.73 -12.04
N GLU A 170 -1.57 7.73 -11.44
CA GLU A 170 -3.00 7.96 -11.41
C GLU A 170 -3.38 8.94 -12.52
N GLY A 171 -4.45 8.59 -13.24
CA GLY A 171 -5.08 9.50 -14.19
C GLY A 171 -5.84 10.61 -13.48
N ASN A 172 -6.28 11.60 -14.25
CA ASN A 172 -7.10 12.68 -13.71
C ASN A 172 -8.51 12.16 -13.41
N LEU A 173 -8.90 12.16 -12.14
CA LEU A 173 -10.23 11.70 -11.71
C LEU A 173 -11.39 12.50 -12.34
N LEU A 174 -11.14 13.75 -12.73
CA LEU A 174 -12.17 14.65 -13.30
C LEU A 174 -12.27 14.55 -14.83
N SER A 175 -11.35 13.86 -15.50
CA SER A 175 -11.48 13.62 -16.94
C SER A 175 -12.48 12.52 -17.22
N GLU A 176 -12.97 12.50 -18.46
CA GLU A 176 -13.78 11.39 -18.96
C GLU A 176 -13.04 10.06 -18.77
N ALA A 177 -13.81 9.00 -18.51
CA ALA A 177 -13.25 7.68 -18.32
C ALA A 177 -12.56 7.20 -19.60
N SER A 178 -11.34 6.68 -19.48
CA SER A 178 -10.56 6.18 -20.61
C SER A 178 -9.74 4.95 -20.21
N GLU A 179 -9.24 4.23 -21.22
CA GLU A 179 -8.34 3.07 -21.03
C GLU A 179 -7.07 3.43 -20.24
N ASP A 180 -6.62 4.69 -20.30
CA ASP A 180 -5.41 5.14 -19.62
C ASP A 180 -5.54 5.06 -18.10
N HIS A 181 -6.77 5.18 -17.56
CA HIS A 181 -7.02 5.02 -16.12
C HIS A 181 -6.72 3.59 -15.62
N CYS A 182 -6.74 2.59 -16.51
CA CYS A 182 -6.44 1.20 -16.18
C CYS A 182 -4.96 0.84 -16.29
N LYS A 183 -4.09 1.73 -16.81
CA LYS A 183 -2.65 1.51 -17.01
C LYS A 183 -1.87 1.63 -15.69
N ARG A 184 -2.17 0.75 -14.73
CA ARG A 184 -1.58 0.69 -13.39
C ARG A 184 -0.96 -0.67 -13.11
N LEU A 185 0.01 -0.70 -12.19
CA LEU A 185 0.56 -1.95 -11.67
C LEU A 185 -0.33 -2.46 -10.54
N VAL A 186 -0.86 -3.67 -10.65
CA VAL A 186 -1.64 -4.32 -9.59
C VAL A 186 -0.70 -5.16 -8.73
N VAL A 187 -0.55 -4.75 -7.48
CA VAL A 187 0.15 -5.48 -6.42
C VAL A 187 -0.90 -6.23 -5.61
N ARG A 188 -0.92 -7.56 -5.70
CA ARG A 188 -1.92 -8.38 -5.00
C ARG A 188 -1.72 -8.41 -3.49
N HIS A 189 -0.47 -8.35 -3.07
CA HIS A 189 -0.09 -8.33 -1.67
C HIS A 189 1.08 -7.35 -1.50
N PRO A 190 1.01 -6.39 -0.55
CA PRO A 190 2.00 -5.33 -0.44
C PRO A 190 3.32 -5.80 0.19
N VAL A 191 3.36 -7.00 0.78
CA VAL A 191 4.63 -7.66 1.14
C VAL A 191 5.13 -8.44 -0.07
N LEU A 192 6.18 -7.92 -0.71
CA LEU A 192 6.74 -8.40 -1.96
C LEU A 192 7.79 -9.48 -1.74
N THR A 193 7.74 -10.50 -2.58
CA THR A 193 8.79 -11.52 -2.66
C THR A 193 10.09 -10.95 -3.24
N LEU A 194 11.20 -11.65 -2.98
CA LEU A 194 12.49 -11.32 -3.59
C LEU A 194 12.45 -11.37 -5.13
N GLU A 195 11.56 -12.19 -5.72
CA GLU A 195 11.43 -12.33 -7.16
C GLU A 195 10.69 -11.13 -7.75
N GLU A 196 9.59 -10.71 -7.13
CA GLU A 196 8.86 -9.49 -7.51
C GLU A 196 9.73 -8.24 -7.40
N MET A 197 10.45 -8.08 -6.29
CA MET A 197 11.38 -6.96 -6.12
C MET A 197 12.48 -6.98 -7.19
N ARG A 198 13.03 -8.15 -7.54
CA ARG A 198 14.01 -8.26 -8.63
C ARG A 198 13.41 -7.92 -9.99
N THR A 199 12.17 -8.32 -10.27
CA THR A 199 11.46 -7.96 -11.49
C THR A 199 11.34 -6.44 -11.57
N LEU A 200 10.85 -5.78 -10.51
CA LEU A 200 10.73 -4.33 -10.44
C LEU A 200 12.07 -3.63 -10.67
N LYS A 201 13.17 -4.11 -10.07
CA LYS A 201 14.51 -3.50 -10.19
C LYS A 201 15.16 -3.65 -11.57
N ASN A 202 14.98 -4.81 -12.21
CA ASN A 202 15.79 -5.19 -13.37
C ASN A 202 15.03 -5.24 -14.70
N LYS A 203 13.70 -5.13 -14.65
CA LYS A 203 12.84 -5.27 -15.83
C LYS A 203 12.00 -4.02 -16.00
N LYS A 204 11.64 -3.78 -17.26
CA LYS A 204 10.70 -2.75 -17.68
C LYS A 204 9.52 -3.46 -18.33
N TYR A 205 8.32 -3.19 -17.87
CA TYR A 205 7.12 -3.73 -18.48
C TYR A 205 6.81 -2.94 -19.74
N THR A 206 6.57 -3.65 -20.84
CA THR A 206 6.24 -3.08 -22.15
C THR A 206 4.94 -3.73 -22.62
N TYR A 207 3.98 -2.90 -23.01
CA TYR A 207 2.72 -3.38 -23.58
C TYR A 207 2.95 -4.02 -24.97
N PRO A 208 1.97 -4.78 -25.50
CA PRO A 208 2.08 -5.39 -26.83
C PRO A 208 2.32 -4.41 -27.97
N ASP A 209 1.93 -3.15 -27.81
CA ASP A 209 2.14 -2.04 -28.77
C ASP A 209 3.57 -1.46 -28.74
N GLY A 210 4.44 -1.95 -27.85
CA GLY A 210 5.81 -1.48 -27.67
C GLY A 210 5.95 -0.26 -26.75
N SER A 211 4.84 0.26 -26.20
CA SER A 211 4.87 1.35 -25.25
C SER A 211 5.33 0.88 -23.86
N THR A 212 5.97 1.77 -23.12
CA THR A 212 6.39 1.49 -21.74
C THR A 212 5.18 1.51 -20.82
N GLY A 213 4.89 0.40 -20.15
CA GLY A 213 3.83 0.35 -19.15
C GLY A 213 4.31 0.70 -17.75
N PHE A 214 5.40 0.07 -17.29
CA PHE A 214 5.91 0.32 -15.93
C PHE A 214 7.41 0.17 -15.85
N SER A 215 8.06 1.06 -15.09
CA SER A 215 9.50 1.07 -14.86
C SER A 215 9.80 1.70 -13.51
N THR A 216 10.89 1.25 -12.88
CA THR A 216 11.31 1.78 -11.58
C THR A 216 12.73 2.32 -11.60
N HIS A 217 13.06 3.14 -10.60
CA HIS A 217 14.42 3.58 -10.30
C HIS A 217 14.80 3.20 -8.87
N VAL A 218 16.00 2.64 -8.67
CA VAL A 218 16.49 2.24 -7.34
C VAL A 218 17.27 3.38 -6.72
N ILE A 219 16.86 3.81 -5.54
CA ILE A 219 17.49 4.88 -4.77
C ILE A 219 18.16 4.25 -3.55
N ASP A 220 19.44 4.55 -3.39
CA ASP A 220 20.21 4.12 -2.23
C ASP A 220 19.82 4.94 -1.00
N THR A 221 19.23 4.27 0.00
CA THR A 221 18.85 4.88 1.28
C THR A 221 19.93 4.75 2.35
N THR A 222 21.20 4.64 1.94
CA THR A 222 22.33 4.60 2.86
C THR A 222 23.20 5.85 2.79
N PHE A 223 23.99 6.08 3.83
CA PHE A 223 24.93 7.21 3.91
C PHE A 223 26.26 6.82 4.57
N PRO A 224 27.37 7.50 4.24
CA PRO A 224 28.69 7.12 4.77
C PRO A 224 28.79 7.21 6.30
N VAL A 225 29.54 6.28 6.89
CA VAL A 225 29.95 6.40 8.29
C VAL A 225 30.86 7.64 8.43
N GLY A 226 30.65 8.42 9.49
CA GLY A 226 31.45 9.63 9.75
C GLY A 226 30.93 10.90 9.08
N SER A 227 29.74 10.90 8.47
CA SER A 227 29.08 12.09 7.90
C SER A 227 28.71 13.18 8.93
N GLY A 228 29.05 13.02 10.20
CA GLY A 228 28.74 13.99 11.25
C GLY A 228 27.27 13.96 11.70
N PRO A 229 26.86 14.91 12.56
CA PRO A 229 25.52 14.92 13.17
C PRO A 229 24.40 15.11 12.15
N ASP A 230 24.67 15.84 11.06
CA ASP A 230 23.68 16.15 10.03
C ASP A 230 23.63 15.12 8.90
N GLY A 231 24.46 14.07 8.96
CA GLY A 231 24.60 13.08 7.88
C GLY A 231 23.28 12.38 7.53
N MET A 232 22.45 12.07 8.53
CA MET A 232 21.14 11.45 8.30
C MET A 232 20.17 12.42 7.61
N LEU A 233 20.15 13.70 8.03
CA LEU A 233 19.28 14.72 7.46
C LEU A 233 19.64 14.98 5.99
N GLN A 234 20.93 15.16 5.69
CA GLN A 234 21.42 15.33 4.33
C GLN A 234 21.12 14.12 3.45
N ALA A 235 21.21 12.91 4.00
CA ALA A 235 20.85 11.70 3.27
C ALA A 235 19.34 11.63 2.97
N LEU A 236 18.48 12.05 3.90
CA LEU A 236 17.04 12.12 3.66
C LEU A 236 16.69 13.17 2.59
N GLU A 237 17.31 14.35 2.64
CA GLU A 237 17.15 15.39 1.61
C GLU A 237 17.58 14.87 0.24
N ARG A 238 18.77 14.28 0.14
CA ARG A 238 19.28 13.64 -1.09
C ARG A 238 18.30 12.62 -1.65
N VAL A 239 17.80 11.71 -0.81
CA VAL A 239 16.87 10.65 -1.24
C VAL A 239 15.54 11.25 -1.73
N CYS A 240 15.07 12.34 -1.11
CA CYS A 240 13.88 13.05 -1.58
C CYS A 240 14.08 13.70 -2.96
N ASP A 241 15.22 14.37 -3.15
CA ASP A 241 15.55 15.04 -4.42
C ASP A 241 15.75 14.01 -5.55
N GLU A 242 16.50 12.93 -5.29
CA GLU A 242 16.69 11.82 -6.25
C GLU A 242 15.35 11.18 -6.64
N ALA A 243 14.42 11.04 -5.70
CA ALA A 243 13.09 10.51 -5.99
C ALA A 243 12.27 11.44 -6.88
N ALA A 244 12.27 12.74 -6.57
CA ALA A 244 11.56 13.74 -7.38
C ALA A 244 12.14 13.82 -8.80
N ASP A 245 13.47 13.83 -8.92
CA ASP A 245 14.16 13.87 -10.23
C ASP A 245 13.89 12.61 -11.06
N ALA A 246 13.91 11.43 -10.42
CA ALA A 246 13.62 10.17 -11.10
C ALA A 246 12.18 10.12 -11.66
N ILE A 247 11.21 10.63 -10.91
CA ILE A 247 9.78 10.64 -11.30
C ILE A 247 9.52 11.70 -12.37
N GLN A 248 10.12 12.89 -12.25
CA GLN A 248 9.93 13.96 -13.22
C GLN A 248 10.60 13.64 -14.56
N GLY A 249 11.75 12.95 -14.53
CA GLY A 249 12.62 12.74 -15.67
C GLY A 249 13.52 13.96 -15.92
N GLY A 250 14.82 13.70 -16.12
CA GLY A 250 15.80 14.74 -16.45
C GLY A 250 15.97 14.92 -17.96
N PHE A 251 16.22 16.16 -18.41
CA PHE A 251 16.79 16.52 -19.72
C PHE A 251 16.36 15.65 -20.93
N GLY A 252 15.06 15.50 -21.17
CA GLY A 252 14.52 14.83 -22.35
C GLY A 252 14.25 13.32 -22.20
N GLU A 253 14.53 12.75 -21.03
CA GLU A 253 14.10 11.39 -20.69
C GLU A 253 12.72 11.37 -20.04
N LYS A 254 11.94 10.31 -20.29
CA LYS A 254 10.68 10.08 -19.57
C LYS A 254 11.02 9.59 -18.16
N GLY A 255 10.42 10.21 -17.15
CA GLY A 255 10.53 9.77 -15.76
C GLY A 255 10.00 8.35 -15.53
N VAL A 256 10.32 7.79 -14.36
CA VAL A 256 9.88 6.45 -13.98
C VAL A 256 8.52 6.46 -13.28
N HIS A 257 7.86 5.30 -13.29
CA HIS A 257 6.52 5.10 -12.72
C HIS A 257 6.57 4.66 -11.25
N GLY A 258 7.74 4.31 -10.74
CA GLY A 258 7.95 4.03 -9.34
C GLY A 258 9.41 4.17 -8.90
N VAL A 259 9.61 4.37 -7.61
CA VAL A 259 10.93 4.43 -6.99
C VAL A 259 11.06 3.29 -5.98
N ILE A 260 12.26 2.71 -5.88
CA ILE A 260 12.58 1.64 -4.93
C ILE A 260 13.61 2.17 -3.96
N LEU A 261 13.19 2.40 -2.73
CA LEU A 261 14.06 2.82 -1.63
C LEU A 261 14.77 1.59 -1.06
N SER A 262 16.09 1.49 -1.25
CA SER A 262 16.86 0.28 -0.91
C SER A 262 17.97 0.56 0.07
N ASP A 263 17.94 -0.14 1.22
CA ASP A 263 19.00 -0.09 2.24
C ASP A 263 20.07 -1.20 2.04
N ARG A 264 20.04 -1.93 0.90
CA ARG A 264 20.91 -3.09 0.63
C ARG A 264 22.41 -2.81 0.71
N LEU A 265 22.82 -1.56 0.46
CA LEU A 265 24.22 -1.14 0.51
C LEU A 265 24.73 -0.89 1.93
N ALA A 266 23.88 -1.07 2.95
CA ALA A 266 24.27 -0.88 4.35
C ALA A 266 25.30 -1.94 4.76
N GLY A 267 26.33 -1.49 5.47
CA GLY A 267 27.51 -2.28 5.78
C GLY A 267 28.53 -1.53 6.62
N PRO A 268 29.79 -2.00 6.68
CA PRO A 268 30.82 -1.41 7.56
C PRO A 268 31.06 0.08 7.35
N ASP A 269 30.97 0.55 6.10
CA ASP A 269 31.27 1.94 5.72
C ASP A 269 30.01 2.78 5.44
N ARG A 270 28.82 2.18 5.52
CA ARG A 270 27.54 2.82 5.16
C ARG A 270 26.43 2.45 6.13
N ILE A 271 25.75 3.45 6.68
CA ILE A 271 24.61 3.32 7.58
C ILE A 271 23.33 3.39 6.75
N GLY A 272 22.40 2.46 6.98
CA GLY A 272 21.06 2.51 6.39
C GLY A 272 20.17 3.53 7.11
N LEU A 273 19.44 4.34 6.34
CA LEU A 273 18.33 5.11 6.88
C LEU A 273 17.23 4.13 7.36
N PRO A 274 16.60 4.36 8.52
CA PRO A 274 15.41 3.61 8.89
C PRO A 274 14.36 3.69 7.77
N SER A 275 13.87 2.54 7.32
CA SER A 275 13.04 2.47 6.10
C SER A 275 11.77 3.31 6.22
N LEU A 276 11.15 3.33 7.40
CA LEU A 276 9.99 4.16 7.71
C LEU A 276 10.27 5.67 7.54
N LEU A 277 11.46 6.14 7.94
CA LEU A 277 11.84 7.55 7.77
C LEU A 277 12.10 7.87 6.30
N ALA A 278 12.79 6.99 5.58
CA ALA A 278 13.06 7.19 4.16
C ALA A 278 11.76 7.24 3.34
N VAL A 279 10.86 6.27 3.54
CA VAL A 279 9.54 6.25 2.90
C VAL A 279 8.73 7.48 3.26
N GLY A 280 8.59 7.78 4.56
CA GLY A 280 7.79 8.92 5.02
C GLY A 280 8.30 10.25 4.48
N ALA A 281 9.63 10.46 4.45
CA ALA A 281 10.23 11.67 3.91
C ALA A 281 9.96 11.83 2.42
N VAL A 282 10.20 10.78 1.61
CA VAL A 282 9.95 10.78 0.17
C VAL A 282 8.47 10.98 -0.12
N HIS A 283 7.58 10.25 0.56
CA HIS A 283 6.14 10.38 0.38
C HIS A 283 5.66 11.82 0.63
N GLN A 284 6.07 12.42 1.75
CA GLN A 284 5.71 13.80 2.08
C GLN A 284 6.36 14.83 1.15
N HIS A 285 7.58 14.58 0.68
CA HIS A 285 8.24 15.44 -0.31
C HIS A 285 7.48 15.42 -1.65
N LEU A 286 7.15 14.23 -2.16
CA LEU A 286 6.39 14.06 -3.40
C LEU A 286 4.97 14.63 -3.31
N LEU A 287 4.35 14.65 -2.13
CA LEU A 287 3.09 15.38 -1.91
C LEU A 287 3.29 16.89 -2.06
N ARG A 288 4.32 17.45 -1.41
CA ARG A 288 4.62 18.90 -1.49
C ARG A 288 4.96 19.34 -2.91
N THR A 289 5.62 18.48 -3.70
CA THR A 289 5.97 18.76 -5.10
C THR A 289 4.87 18.33 -6.10
N GLN A 290 3.72 17.83 -5.62
CA GLN A 290 2.59 17.38 -6.45
C GLN A 290 2.93 16.23 -7.43
N GLN A 291 3.88 15.38 -7.04
CA GLN A 291 4.35 14.24 -7.82
C GLN A 291 3.86 12.89 -7.29
N ARG A 292 3.37 12.79 -6.05
CA ARG A 292 2.95 11.51 -5.45
C ARG A 292 1.92 10.71 -6.27
N PRO A 293 0.88 11.31 -6.89
CA PRO A 293 -0.06 10.56 -7.71
C PRO A 293 0.57 9.95 -8.97
N LYS A 294 1.75 10.43 -9.40
CA LYS A 294 2.41 9.99 -10.63
C LYS A 294 3.32 8.77 -10.43
N ALA A 295 3.55 8.34 -9.19
CA ALA A 295 4.57 7.35 -8.89
C ALA A 295 4.18 6.40 -7.76
N ALA A 296 4.64 5.16 -7.87
CA ALA A 296 4.66 4.19 -6.78
C ALA A 296 5.94 4.31 -5.93
N ILE A 297 5.85 4.03 -4.63
CA ILE A 297 6.99 3.97 -3.71
C ILE A 297 7.11 2.55 -3.17
N PHE A 298 8.16 1.85 -3.58
CA PHE A 298 8.51 0.54 -3.03
C PHE A 298 9.68 0.66 -2.06
N ALA A 299 9.77 -0.27 -1.12
CA ALA A 299 10.87 -0.36 -0.18
C ALA A 299 11.53 -1.74 -0.24
N GLU A 300 12.85 -1.77 -0.30
CA GLU A 300 13.67 -2.96 -0.06
C GLU A 300 14.36 -2.73 1.29
N ALA A 301 13.77 -3.27 2.36
CA ALA A 301 14.01 -2.86 3.73
C ALA A 301 14.45 -4.04 4.61
N GLY A 302 15.61 -3.93 5.24
CA GLY A 302 16.11 -4.97 6.15
C GLY A 302 15.53 -4.86 7.57
N ASP A 303 15.04 -3.69 7.97
CA ASP A 303 14.51 -3.41 9.30
C ASP A 303 13.01 -3.70 9.47
N CYS A 304 12.31 -4.05 8.39
CA CYS A 304 10.88 -4.41 8.38
C CYS A 304 10.70 -5.92 8.60
N LYS A 305 10.15 -6.32 9.74
CA LYS A 305 10.14 -7.73 10.17
C LYS A 305 8.88 -8.18 10.90
N GLU A 306 8.21 -7.28 11.61
CA GLU A 306 7.00 -7.56 12.38
C GLU A 306 5.77 -6.93 11.71
N VAL A 307 4.56 -7.45 12.00
CA VAL A 307 3.29 -6.94 11.45
C VAL A 307 3.16 -5.42 11.59
N HIS A 308 3.61 -4.87 12.73
CA HIS A 308 3.58 -3.43 12.97
C HIS A 308 4.52 -2.65 12.05
N ASP A 309 5.65 -3.22 11.65
CA ASP A 309 6.58 -2.59 10.72
C ASP A 309 5.96 -2.44 9.33
N TYR A 310 5.30 -3.50 8.86
CA TYR A 310 4.52 -3.46 7.62
C TYR A 310 3.38 -2.43 7.70
N ALA A 311 2.59 -2.46 8.78
CA ALA A 311 1.48 -1.53 8.94
C ALA A 311 1.92 -0.05 8.96
N THR A 312 3.04 0.26 9.63
CA THR A 312 3.57 1.62 9.69
C THR A 312 4.14 2.05 8.33
N ILE A 313 4.98 1.24 7.69
CA ILE A 313 5.58 1.64 6.41
C ILE A 313 4.52 1.85 5.32
N PHE A 314 3.47 1.03 5.28
CA PHE A 314 2.32 1.23 4.38
C PHE A 314 1.52 2.49 4.76
N GLY A 315 1.24 2.69 6.05
CA GLY A 315 0.53 3.89 6.53
C GLY A 315 1.24 5.21 6.23
N TYR A 316 2.57 5.17 6.04
CA TYR A 316 3.39 6.34 5.66
C TYR A 316 3.69 6.45 4.16
N GLY A 317 3.02 5.65 3.33
CA GLY A 317 2.94 5.86 1.88
C GLY A 317 3.71 4.87 1.01
N CYS A 318 4.19 3.75 1.57
CA CYS A 318 4.77 2.66 0.79
C CYS A 318 3.68 1.82 0.11
N ASP A 319 3.85 1.56 -1.18
CA ASP A 319 2.96 0.78 -2.03
C ASP A 319 3.32 -0.72 -2.06
N GLY A 320 4.56 -1.06 -1.65
CA GLY A 320 4.98 -2.45 -1.45
C GLY A 320 6.39 -2.56 -0.88
N VAL A 321 6.62 -3.49 0.04
CA VAL A 321 7.89 -3.68 0.75
C VAL A 321 8.41 -5.10 0.60
N CYS A 322 9.71 -5.24 0.32
CA CYS A 322 10.42 -6.51 0.29
C CYS A 322 11.35 -6.63 1.51
N PRO A 323 11.01 -7.49 2.49
CA PRO A 323 11.85 -7.80 3.65
C PRO A 323 12.93 -8.82 3.25
N TYR A 324 14.08 -8.35 2.77
CA TYR A 324 15.05 -9.16 2.01
C TYR A 324 16.11 -9.90 2.83
#